data_AF-A0A1G2EL76-F1
#
_entry.id   AF-A0A1G2EL76-F1
#
_cell.length_a   1.000
_cell.length_b   1.000
_cell.length_c   1.000
_cell.angle_alpha   90.00
_cell.angle_beta   90.00
_cell.angle_gamma   90.00
#
_symmetry.space_group_name_H-M   'P 1'
#
loop_
_entity.id
_entity.type
_entity.pdbx_description
1 polymer ?
#
loop_
_entity_poly.entity_id
_entity_poly.type
_entity_poly.pdbx_seq_one_letter_code
_entity_poly.pdbx_strand_id
1 'polypeptide(L)'
;MKFSEKEKQIGEIIFKKFAAEKKKNQRLPLILFNDLNKILNVQERELLNKILVANLKEYGKNYAEFYGIKSVPKSLVAIKNRKYFIGKNAKIVKTQFLPKPVFESFVRLNNLMKKEIGRAVNVASCYRSLAYQAIVLFNWLYQCKWNMKKALRRVTLPGCSEHGYPSR
;
A
#
# COMPACT_ATOMS: atom_id res chain seq x y z
N MET A 1 1.99 -20.60 -6.74
CA MET A 1 2.34 -20.84 -5.32
C MET A 1 1.16 -21.47 -4.60
N LYS A 2 1.41 -22.51 -3.77
CA LYS A 2 0.42 -23.14 -2.89
C LYS A 2 0.74 -22.79 -1.43
N PHE A 3 -0.29 -22.68 -0.60
CA PHE A 3 -0.20 -22.39 0.83
C PHE A 3 -0.85 -23.50 1.64
N SER A 4 -0.17 -24.00 2.67
CA SER A 4 -0.70 -25.01 3.60
C SER A 4 -1.73 -24.40 4.56
N GLU A 5 -2.54 -25.23 5.21
CA GLU A 5 -3.49 -24.75 6.22
C GLU A 5 -2.79 -24.05 7.39
N LYS A 6 -1.61 -24.54 7.81
CA LYS A 6 -0.78 -23.89 8.82
C LYS A 6 -0.36 -22.48 8.39
N GLU A 7 0.05 -22.30 7.14
CA GLU A 7 0.40 -20.97 6.61
C GLU A 7 -0.83 -20.04 6.58
N LYS A 8 -2.00 -20.57 6.24
CA LYS A 8 -3.25 -19.80 6.25
C LYS A 8 -3.63 -19.33 7.65
N GLN A 9 -3.47 -20.19 8.66
CA GLN A 9 -3.68 -19.86 10.08
C GLN A 9 -2.71 -18.77 10.55
N ILE A 10 -1.41 -18.94 10.27
CA ILE A 10 -0.40 -17.90 10.57
C ILE A 10 -0.80 -16.58 9.91
N GLY A 11 -1.27 -16.62 8.68
CA GLY A 11 -1.62 -15.38 8.00
C GLY A 11 -2.89 -14.69 8.49
N GLU A 12 -3.82 -15.39 9.12
CA GLU A 12 -4.91 -14.74 9.85
C GLU A 12 -4.37 -13.89 11.01
N ILE A 13 -3.36 -14.41 11.73
CA ILE A 13 -2.69 -13.68 12.82
C ILE A 13 -2.00 -12.44 12.25
N ILE A 14 -1.24 -12.57 11.16
CA ILE A 14 -0.59 -11.44 10.48
C ILE A 14 -1.63 -10.39 10.04
N PHE A 15 -2.75 -10.82 9.45
CA PHE A 15 -3.81 -9.91 9.02
C PHE A 15 -4.38 -9.09 10.19
N LYS A 16 -4.64 -9.75 11.33
CA LYS A 16 -5.09 -9.08 12.56
C LYS A 16 -4.04 -8.08 13.08
N LYS A 17 -2.76 -8.44 13.09
CA LYS A 17 -1.66 -7.54 13.47
C LYS A 17 -1.61 -6.30 12.58
N PHE A 18 -1.63 -6.47 11.25
CA PHE A 18 -1.62 -5.35 10.31
C PHE A 18 -2.86 -4.47 10.43
N ALA A 19 -4.04 -5.05 10.69
CA ALA A 19 -5.25 -4.28 10.95
C ALA A 19 -5.13 -3.43 12.23
N ALA A 20 -4.54 -3.98 13.30
CA ALA A 20 -4.25 -3.23 14.54
C ALA A 20 -3.23 -2.11 14.32
N GLU A 21 -2.12 -2.41 13.63
CA GLU A 21 -1.09 -1.42 13.26
C GLU A 21 -1.69 -0.26 12.46
N LYS A 22 -2.56 -0.55 11.49
CA LYS A 22 -3.23 0.47 10.67
C LYS A 22 -4.17 1.37 11.48
N LYS A 23 -4.65 0.92 12.64
CA LYS A 23 -5.47 1.74 13.54
C LYS A 23 -4.61 2.70 14.37
N LYS A 24 -3.48 2.23 14.91
CA LYS A 24 -2.64 3.02 15.83
C LYS A 24 -1.58 3.89 15.13
N ASN A 25 -1.06 3.46 13.98
CA ASN A 25 0.07 4.12 13.33
C ASN A 25 -0.36 4.86 12.06
N GLN A 26 -0.54 6.18 12.16
CA GLN A 26 -0.87 7.03 10.99
C GLN A 26 0.29 7.13 9.98
N ARG A 27 1.52 6.83 10.40
CA ARG A 27 2.72 6.82 9.56
C ARG A 27 3.04 5.42 9.02
N LEU A 28 2.13 4.45 9.15
CA LEU A 28 2.32 3.10 8.63
C LEU A 28 2.72 3.06 7.14
N PRO A 29 2.25 3.97 6.25
CA PRO A 29 2.72 4.03 4.87
C PRO A 29 4.21 4.33 4.68
N LEU A 30 4.91 4.77 5.72
CA LEU A 30 6.30 5.22 5.69
C LEU A 30 7.28 4.24 6.35
N ILE A 31 6.80 3.11 6.86
CA ILE A 31 7.64 2.18 7.61
C ILE A 31 8.74 1.55 6.74
N LEU A 32 9.83 1.12 7.38
CA LEU A 32 10.88 0.32 6.75
C LEU A 32 10.67 -1.17 7.02
N PHE A 33 11.42 -2.02 6.34
CA PHE A 33 11.38 -3.47 6.61
C PHE A 33 11.81 -3.80 8.04
N ASN A 34 12.72 -3.02 8.64
CA ASN A 34 13.08 -3.18 10.05
C ASN A 34 11.89 -2.95 10.99
N ASP A 35 11.01 -2.00 10.68
CA ASP A 35 9.79 -1.77 11.47
C ASP A 35 8.77 -2.88 11.24
N LEU A 36 8.63 -3.36 10.00
CA LEU A 36 7.79 -4.52 9.68
C LEU A 36 8.25 -5.77 10.42
N ASN A 37 9.55 -6.00 10.50
CA ASN A 37 10.14 -7.12 11.22
C ASN A 37 9.94 -7.05 12.74
N LYS A 38 9.68 -5.88 13.31
CA LYS A 38 9.32 -5.73 14.73
C LYS A 38 7.85 -6.11 15.00
N ILE A 39 6.99 -6.05 13.97
CA ILE A 39 5.57 -6.43 14.07
C ILE A 39 5.42 -7.96 14.00
N LEU A 40 6.30 -8.62 13.26
CA LEU A 40 6.19 -10.03 12.91
C LEU A 40 7.18 -10.90 13.69
N ASN A 41 6.74 -12.09 14.11
CA ASN A 41 7.63 -13.11 14.66
C ASN A 41 8.40 -13.85 13.54
N VAL A 42 9.22 -14.84 13.91
CA VAL A 42 10.04 -15.60 12.95
C VAL A 42 9.18 -16.29 11.86
N GLN A 43 8.19 -17.10 12.26
CA GLN A 43 7.36 -17.85 11.31
C GLN A 43 6.51 -16.94 10.41
N GLU A 44 6.04 -15.82 10.95
CA GLU A 44 5.29 -14.82 10.19
C GLU A 44 6.16 -14.12 9.14
N ARG A 45 7.43 -13.85 9.47
CA ARG A 45 8.41 -13.29 8.53
C ARG A 45 8.75 -14.29 7.43
N GLU A 46 8.91 -15.57 7.76
CA GLU A 46 9.15 -16.62 6.77
C GLU A 46 8.02 -16.71 5.75
N LEU A 47 6.77 -16.68 6.21
CA LEU A 47 5.61 -16.68 5.32
C LEU A 47 5.57 -15.43 4.45
N LEU A 48 5.84 -14.25 5.02
CA LEU A 48 5.92 -13.02 4.23
C LEU A 48 7.03 -13.09 3.18
N ASN A 49 8.22 -13.56 3.55
CA ASN A 49 9.35 -13.71 2.63
C ASN A 49 9.04 -14.68 1.50
N LYS A 50 8.38 -15.81 1.79
CA LYS A 50 7.89 -16.74 0.78
C LYS A 50 6.97 -16.05 -0.24
N ILE A 51 6.10 -15.15 0.20
CA ILE A 51 5.21 -14.37 -0.69
C ILE A 51 6.01 -13.37 -1.54
N LEU A 52 7.00 -12.71 -0.95
CA LEU A 52 7.77 -11.64 -1.59
C LEU A 52 8.71 -12.13 -2.69
N VAL A 53 9.11 -13.41 -2.67
CA VAL A 53 9.94 -14.01 -3.73
C VAL A 53 9.12 -14.54 -4.92
N ALA A 54 7.81 -14.28 -4.98
CA ALA A 54 6.99 -14.71 -6.10
C ALA A 54 7.46 -14.10 -7.43
N ASN A 55 7.59 -14.90 -8.47
CA ASN A 55 7.91 -14.41 -9.81
C ASN A 55 6.64 -13.91 -10.52
N LEU A 56 6.54 -12.61 -10.79
CA LEU A 56 5.38 -12.00 -11.44
C LEU A 56 5.04 -12.62 -12.81
N LYS A 57 6.04 -13.10 -13.56
CA LYS A 57 5.84 -13.72 -14.88
C LYS A 57 5.01 -15.00 -14.79
N GLU A 58 5.21 -15.81 -13.75
CA GLU A 58 4.43 -17.03 -13.49
C GLU A 58 2.93 -16.75 -13.28
N TYR A 59 2.57 -15.50 -12.96
CA TYR A 59 1.20 -15.06 -12.76
C TYR A 59 0.65 -14.22 -13.93
N GLY A 60 1.34 -14.22 -15.08
CA GLY A 60 0.91 -13.54 -16.30
C GLY A 60 1.21 -12.03 -16.32
N LYS A 61 2.12 -11.56 -15.46
CA LYS A 61 2.54 -10.14 -15.41
C LYS A 61 3.91 -9.95 -16.06
N ASN A 62 3.99 -10.23 -17.36
CA ASN A 62 5.24 -10.15 -18.13
C ASN A 62 5.75 -8.70 -18.31
N TYR A 63 4.85 -7.72 -18.20
CA TYR A 63 5.11 -6.29 -18.37
C TYR A 63 5.37 -5.56 -17.04
N ALA A 64 5.39 -6.27 -15.90
CA ALA A 64 5.62 -5.61 -14.63
C ALA A 64 7.08 -5.16 -14.52
N GLU A 65 7.28 -3.85 -14.50
CA GLU A 65 8.59 -3.25 -14.32
C GLU A 65 9.04 -3.30 -12.85
N PHE A 66 10.34 -3.47 -12.65
CA PHE A 66 10.97 -3.35 -11.35
C PHE A 66 11.66 -1.99 -11.23
N TYR A 67 11.07 -1.08 -10.46
CA TYR A 67 11.56 0.27 -10.23
C TYR A 67 12.67 0.37 -9.17
N GLY A 68 13.07 -0.77 -8.59
CA GLY A 68 14.11 -0.84 -7.57
C GLY A 68 13.64 -0.65 -6.14
N ILE A 69 14.59 -0.83 -5.21
CA ILE A 69 14.39 -0.62 -3.77
C ILE A 69 14.84 0.81 -3.45
N LYS A 70 13.89 1.75 -3.39
CA LYS A 70 14.14 3.16 -3.07
C LYS A 70 13.87 3.45 -1.59
N SER A 71 14.67 4.34 -1.00
CA SER A 71 14.43 4.86 0.33
C SER A 71 13.20 5.76 0.36
N VAL A 72 12.65 5.99 1.56
CA VAL A 72 11.53 6.92 1.74
C VAL A 72 11.97 8.33 1.35
N PRO A 73 11.24 9.03 0.45
CA PRO A 73 11.59 10.40 0.08
C PRO A 73 11.62 11.31 1.31
N LYS A 74 12.66 12.15 1.41
CA LYS A 74 12.81 13.11 2.53
C LYS A 74 11.71 14.17 2.53
N SER A 75 11.20 14.55 1.35
CA SER A 75 10.25 15.65 1.14
C SER A 75 8.81 15.16 0.92
N LEU A 76 8.26 14.43 1.91
CA LEU A 76 6.87 14.02 1.91
C LEU A 76 5.99 15.04 2.68
N VAL A 77 4.91 15.47 2.04
CA VAL A 77 3.87 16.31 2.60
C VAL A 77 2.71 15.43 3.06
N ALA A 78 2.32 15.57 4.32
CA ALA A 78 1.18 14.85 4.88
C ALA A 78 -0.15 15.56 4.53
N ILE A 79 -1.04 14.87 3.84
CA ILE A 79 -2.44 15.26 3.68
C ILE A 79 -3.21 14.64 4.84
N LYS A 80 -3.44 15.41 5.90
CA LYS A 80 -4.16 14.97 7.09
C LYS A 80 -5.63 14.65 6.76
N ASN A 81 -6.16 13.66 7.49
CA ASN A 81 -7.52 13.14 7.44
C ASN A 81 -8.54 14.02 6.68
N ARG A 82 -8.98 13.57 5.52
CA ARG A 82 -9.99 14.28 4.71
C ARG A 82 -11.34 13.58 4.80
N LYS A 83 -12.36 14.32 5.23
CA LYS A 83 -13.76 13.86 5.22
C LYS A 83 -14.37 14.20 3.87
N TYR A 84 -15.08 13.26 3.27
CA TYR A 84 -15.90 13.47 2.07
C TYR A 84 -17.21 12.70 2.19
N PHE A 85 -18.20 13.03 1.35
CA PHE A 85 -19.51 12.42 1.40
C PHE A 85 -19.79 11.62 0.12
N ILE A 86 -20.38 10.43 0.28
CA ILE A 86 -20.98 9.64 -0.80
C ILE A 86 -22.47 9.54 -0.47
N GLY A 87 -23.30 10.33 -1.16
CA GLY A 87 -24.69 10.55 -0.73
C GLY A 87 -24.72 11.12 0.69
N LYS A 88 -25.49 10.49 1.59
CA LYS A 88 -25.57 10.88 3.02
C LYS A 88 -24.42 10.32 3.87
N ASN A 89 -23.57 9.44 3.32
CA ASN A 89 -22.55 8.75 4.09
C ASN A 89 -21.24 9.52 4.13
N ALA A 90 -20.82 9.94 5.33
CA ALA A 90 -19.49 10.46 5.55
C ALA A 90 -18.43 9.35 5.45
N LYS A 91 -17.36 9.61 4.72
CA LYS A 91 -16.16 8.78 4.62
C LYS A 91 -14.94 9.59 5.04
N ILE A 92 -14.02 8.95 5.73
CA ILE A 92 -12.74 9.55 6.13
C ILE A 92 -11.63 8.84 5.37
N VAL A 93 -10.86 9.61 4.61
CA VAL A 93 -9.58 9.16 4.10
C VAL A 93 -8.55 9.45 5.18
N LYS A 94 -7.89 8.40 5.69
CA LYS A 94 -6.79 8.54 6.66
C LYS A 94 -5.63 9.33 6.05
N THR A 95 -4.78 9.90 6.90
CA THR A 95 -3.57 10.62 6.49
C THR A 95 -2.83 9.91 5.35
N GLN A 96 -2.61 10.66 4.26
CA GLN A 96 -1.83 10.24 3.11
C GLN A 96 -0.55 11.05 3.00
N PHE A 97 0.45 10.55 2.28
CA PHE A 97 1.72 11.25 2.08
C PHE A 97 1.97 11.42 0.59
N LEU A 98 2.19 12.66 0.15
CA LEU A 98 2.59 12.96 -1.22
C LEU A 98 3.98 13.55 -1.25
N PRO A 99 4.83 13.17 -2.20
CA PRO A 99 6.04 13.91 -2.48
C PRO A 99 5.73 15.35 -2.87
N LYS A 100 6.58 16.28 -2.42
CA LYS A 100 6.35 17.73 -2.53
C LYS A 100 5.94 18.18 -3.95
N PRO A 101 6.61 17.76 -5.06
CA PRO A 101 6.21 18.18 -6.40
C PRO A 101 4.79 17.72 -6.78
N VAL A 102 4.42 16.50 -6.40
CA VAL A 102 3.07 15.96 -6.65
C VAL A 102 2.02 16.67 -5.80
N PHE A 103 2.35 16.99 -4.55
CA PHE A 103 1.47 17.76 -3.69
C PHE A 103 1.17 19.16 -4.27
N GLU A 104 2.19 19.85 -4.77
CA GLU A 104 2.04 21.17 -5.40
C GLU A 104 1.13 21.10 -6.65
N SER A 105 1.33 20.09 -7.51
CA SER A 105 0.46 19.84 -8.65
C SER A 105 -0.98 19.51 -8.24
N PHE A 106 -1.15 18.70 -7.20
CA PHE A 106 -2.47 18.36 -6.65
C PHE A 106 -3.22 19.60 -6.13
N VAL A 107 -2.52 20.53 -5.46
CA VAL A 107 -3.11 21.80 -5.00
C VAL A 107 -3.52 22.67 -6.18
N ARG A 108 -2.66 22.82 -7.20
CA ARG A 108 -2.98 23.59 -8.42
C ARG A 108 -4.22 23.04 -9.13
N LEU A 109 -4.27 21.73 -9.34
CA LEU A 109 -5.41 21.06 -9.97
C LEU A 109 -6.71 21.35 -9.20
N ASN A 110 -6.71 21.15 -7.88
CA ASN A 110 -7.92 21.36 -7.09
C ASN A 110 -8.38 22.81 -7.04
N ASN A 111 -7.46 23.77 -7.03
CA ASN A 111 -7.81 25.18 -7.11
C ASN A 111 -8.49 25.52 -8.44
N LEU A 112 -7.96 25.01 -9.55
CA LEU A 112 -8.55 25.18 -10.89
C LEU A 112 -9.92 24.49 -10.98
N MET A 113 -10.03 23.22 -10.59
CA MET A 113 -11.31 22.50 -10.58
C MET A 113 -12.37 23.23 -9.74
N LYS A 114 -11.96 23.81 -8.60
CA LYS A 114 -12.89 24.53 -7.73
C LYS A 114 -13.38 25.81 -8.40
N LYS A 115 -12.50 26.53 -9.09
CA LYS A 115 -12.82 27.75 -9.83
C LYS A 115 -13.70 27.47 -11.05
N GLU A 116 -13.37 26.45 -11.84
CA GLU A 116 -14.00 26.22 -13.15
C GLU A 116 -15.29 25.40 -13.08
N ILE A 117 -15.34 24.40 -12.20
CA ILE A 117 -16.47 23.45 -12.15
C ILE A 117 -17.05 23.28 -10.73
N GLY A 118 -16.61 24.10 -9.77
CA GLY A 118 -17.11 24.08 -8.39
C GLY A 118 -16.74 22.84 -7.57
N ARG A 119 -15.91 21.94 -8.11
CA ARG A 119 -15.58 20.62 -7.52
C ARG A 119 -14.10 20.50 -7.16
N ALA A 120 -13.77 19.52 -6.33
CA ALA A 120 -12.38 19.16 -5.99
C ALA A 120 -12.29 17.64 -5.81
N VAL A 121 -11.09 17.09 -5.99
CA VAL A 121 -10.78 15.68 -5.79
C VAL A 121 -10.02 15.46 -4.48
N ASN A 122 -10.28 14.31 -3.88
CA ASN A 122 -9.55 13.83 -2.72
C ASN A 122 -8.62 12.68 -3.15
N VAL A 123 -7.52 12.47 -2.42
CA VAL A 123 -6.57 11.39 -2.75
C VAL A 123 -6.78 10.21 -1.82
N ALA A 124 -7.30 9.10 -2.36
CA ALA A 124 -7.62 7.90 -1.58
C ALA A 124 -6.39 7.04 -1.22
N SER A 125 -5.33 7.12 -2.02
CA SER A 125 -4.05 6.46 -1.74
C SER A 125 -2.90 7.20 -2.41
N CYS A 126 -1.83 7.44 -1.64
CA CYS A 126 -0.64 8.14 -2.12
C CYS A 126 0.64 7.28 -1.97
N TYR A 127 1.77 7.89 -1.61
CA TYR A 127 3.05 7.24 -1.40
C TYR A 127 2.93 6.03 -0.46
N ARG A 128 3.69 4.97 -0.79
CA ARG A 128 3.82 3.75 0.00
C ARG A 128 5.28 3.32 0.00
N SER A 129 5.85 3.11 1.18
CA SER A 129 7.14 2.43 1.30
C SER A 129 7.05 0.99 0.81
N LEU A 130 8.20 0.38 0.53
CA LEU A 130 8.28 -1.02 0.10
C LEU A 130 7.71 -1.98 1.16
N ALA A 131 8.02 -1.75 2.43
CA ALA A 131 7.50 -2.54 3.53
C ALA A 131 5.98 -2.37 3.66
N TYR A 132 5.45 -1.16 3.47
CA TYR A 132 4.00 -0.98 3.45
C TYR A 132 3.35 -1.63 2.23
N GLN A 133 4.01 -1.61 1.07
CA GLN A 133 3.53 -2.34 -0.11
C GLN A 133 3.47 -3.85 0.13
N ALA A 134 4.39 -4.42 0.94
CA ALA A 134 4.33 -5.81 1.38
C ALA A 134 3.08 -6.08 2.24
N ILE A 135 2.74 -5.17 3.17
CA ILE A 135 1.49 -5.24 3.95
C ILE A 135 0.27 -5.20 3.03
N VAL A 136 0.24 -4.31 2.04
CA VAL A 136 -0.88 -4.19 1.09
C VAL A 136 -1.03 -5.48 0.27
N LEU A 137 0.07 -6.04 -0.23
CA LEU A 137 0.07 -7.33 -0.93
C LEU A 137 -0.48 -8.45 -0.06
N PHE A 138 0.01 -8.55 1.18
CA PHE A 138 -0.42 -9.57 2.13
C PHE A 138 -1.92 -9.50 2.41
N ASN A 139 -2.44 -8.29 2.67
CA ASN A 139 -3.87 -8.09 2.93
C ASN A 139 -4.74 -8.52 1.74
N TRP A 140 -4.31 -8.21 0.51
CA TRP A 140 -5.01 -8.67 -0.70
C TRP A 140 -4.93 -10.20 -0.86
N LEU A 141 -3.80 -10.82 -0.52
CA LEU A 141 -3.67 -12.28 -0.55
C LEU A 141 -4.66 -12.95 0.42
N TYR A 142 -4.74 -12.45 1.65
CA TYR A 142 -5.71 -12.93 2.64
C TYR A 142 -7.15 -12.75 2.15
N GLN A 143 -7.51 -11.54 1.67
CA GLN A 143 -8.84 -11.24 1.14
C GLN A 143 -9.20 -12.08 -0.11
N CYS A 144 -8.20 -12.45 -0.92
CA CYS A 144 -8.38 -13.34 -2.07
C CYS A 144 -8.36 -14.82 -1.69
N LYS A 145 -8.52 -15.17 -0.40
CA LYS A 145 -8.51 -16.54 0.10
C LYS A 145 -7.24 -17.30 -0.30
N TRP A 146 -6.08 -16.67 -0.14
CA TRP A 146 -4.77 -17.25 -0.43
C TRP A 146 -4.52 -17.59 -1.91
N ASN A 147 -5.30 -16.99 -2.81
CA ASN A 147 -5.09 -17.11 -4.25
C ASN A 147 -4.14 -16.00 -4.74
N MET A 148 -2.87 -16.35 -4.93
CA MET A 148 -1.84 -15.42 -5.36
C MET A 148 -2.13 -14.78 -6.73
N LYS A 149 -2.68 -15.54 -7.69
CA LYS A 149 -3.07 -15.02 -9.01
C LYS A 149 -4.15 -13.93 -8.88
N LYS A 150 -5.18 -14.16 -8.05
CA LYS A 150 -6.23 -13.16 -7.79
C LYS A 150 -5.69 -11.94 -7.06
N ALA A 151 -4.83 -12.12 -6.06
CA ALA A 151 -4.20 -11.03 -5.33
C ALA A 151 -3.34 -10.15 -6.27
N LEU A 152 -2.47 -10.77 -7.06
CA LEU A 152 -1.63 -10.04 -8.00
C LEU A 152 -2.43 -9.35 -9.11
N ARG A 153 -3.66 -9.75 -9.44
CA ARG A 153 -4.51 -8.92 -10.33
C ARG A 153 -4.92 -7.57 -9.73
N ARG A 154 -4.84 -7.42 -8.40
CA ARG A 154 -5.29 -6.21 -7.66
C ARG A 154 -4.13 -5.36 -7.15
N VAL A 155 -2.96 -5.98 -6.95
CA VAL A 155 -1.78 -5.36 -6.34
C VAL A 155 -0.49 -5.92 -6.96
N THR A 156 0.64 -5.32 -6.65
CA THR A 156 1.96 -5.72 -7.15
C THR A 156 2.96 -5.92 -6.00
N LEU A 157 4.11 -6.52 -6.31
CA LEU A 157 5.19 -6.73 -5.34
C LEU A 157 5.81 -5.39 -4.90
N PRO A 158 6.44 -5.33 -3.72
CA PRO A 158 7.36 -4.26 -3.38
C PRO A 158 8.43 -4.09 -4.46
N GLY A 159 8.72 -2.84 -4.83
CA GLY A 159 9.66 -2.50 -5.90
C GLY A 159 9.04 -2.45 -7.30
N CYS A 160 7.83 -3.00 -7.48
CA CYS A 160 7.08 -2.94 -8.74
C CYS A 160 5.86 -2.00 -8.67
N SER A 161 5.75 -1.17 -7.64
CA SER A 161 4.62 -0.24 -7.45
C SER A 161 5.05 1.20 -7.64
N GLU A 162 4.33 1.93 -8.48
CA GLU A 162 4.53 3.37 -8.66
C GLU A 162 4.23 4.19 -7.40
N HIS A 163 3.45 3.63 -6.46
CA HIS A 163 3.27 4.26 -5.15
C HIS A 163 4.60 4.38 -4.36
N GLY A 164 5.65 3.61 -4.71
CA GLY A 164 7.00 3.74 -4.18
C GLY A 164 7.77 4.98 -4.69
N TYR A 165 7.12 5.79 -5.53
CA TYR A 165 7.59 7.03 -6.16
C TYR A 165 8.66 6.89 -7.27
N PRO A 166 8.39 6.18 -8.38
CA PRO A 166 9.22 6.29 -9.57
C PRO A 166 8.80 7.46 -10.45
N SER A 167 9.81 8.06 -11.08
CA SER A 167 9.73 9.00 -12.20
C SER A 167 10.85 8.67 -13.21
N ARG A 168 11.12 7.37 -13.36
CA ARG A 168 11.77 6.75 -14.52
C ARG A 168 10.69 5.94 -15.20
#